data_AF-A0AAD1LZN0-F1
#
_entry.id   AF-A0AAD1LZN0-F1
#
_cell.length_a   1.000
_cell.length_b   1.000
_cell.length_c   1.000
_cell.angle_alpha   90.00
_cell.angle_beta   90.00
_cell.angle_gamma   90.00
#
_symmetry.space_group_name_H-M   'P 1'
#
loop_
_entity.id
_entity.type
_entity.pdbx_description
1 polymer ?
#
loop_
_entity_poly.entity_id
_entity_poly.type
_entity_poly.pdbx_seq_one_letter_code
_entity_poly.pdbx_strand_id
1 'polypeptide(L)'
;MIDAGLPTPTTQIPVLDGYRPVAFVDMGWANYKVAVEYDGDHHRHDRRHYVKDQRRLRKLAAMGWIVVRVIAEDSREDVIRRVRGALLARGWRP
;
A
#
# COMPACT_ATOMS: atom_id res chain seq x y z
N MET A 1 -11.65 -5.93 4.84
CA MET A 1 -10.88 -4.91 5.58
C MET A 1 -11.76 -4.17 6.58
N ILE A 2 -12.94 -3.69 6.19
CA ILE A 2 -13.87 -2.98 7.09
C ILE A 2 -14.37 -3.88 8.25
N ASP A 3 -14.59 -5.18 8.00
CA ASP A 3 -15.09 -6.11 9.03
C ASP A 3 -14.04 -6.52 10.09
N ALA A 4 -12.77 -6.11 9.93
CA ALA A 4 -11.66 -6.53 10.79
C ALA A 4 -11.33 -5.53 11.91
N GLY A 5 -12.19 -4.51 12.11
CA GLY A 5 -11.94 -3.42 13.05
C GLY A 5 -10.83 -2.47 12.62
N LEU A 6 -10.40 -2.51 11.36
CA LEU A 6 -9.48 -1.54 10.78
C LEU A 6 -10.22 -0.25 10.44
N PRO A 7 -9.54 0.92 10.43
CA PRO A 7 -10.19 2.15 9.98
C PRO A 7 -10.61 1.99 8.52
N THR A 8 -11.64 2.72 8.09
CA THR A 8 -12.08 2.66 6.68
C THR A 8 -10.97 3.19 5.76
N PRO A 9 -10.51 2.41 4.76
CA PRO A 9 -9.51 2.88 3.83
C PRO A 9 -10.12 3.80 2.77
N THR A 10 -9.28 4.63 2.17
CA THR A 10 -9.60 5.41 0.95
C THR A 10 -8.96 4.73 -0.26
N THR A 11 -9.59 4.80 -1.42
CA THR A 11 -9.06 4.28 -2.68
C THR A 11 -8.40 5.37 -3.52
N GLN A 12 -7.53 4.98 -4.45
CA GLN A 12 -6.88 5.86 -5.43
C GLN A 12 -6.23 7.10 -4.79
N ILE A 13 -5.47 6.88 -3.71
CA ILE A 13 -4.92 7.97 -2.90
C ILE A 13 -3.72 8.59 -3.64
N PRO A 14 -3.73 9.91 -3.89
CA PRO A 14 -2.58 10.59 -4.44
C PRO A 14 -1.46 10.70 -3.40
N VAL A 15 -0.27 10.27 -3.76
CA VAL A 15 0.95 10.51 -2.99
C VAL A 15 1.58 11.80 -3.48
N LEU A 16 1.63 12.80 -2.61
CA LEU A 16 2.02 14.17 -2.94
C LEU A 16 3.47 14.46 -2.57
N ASP A 17 4.21 15.06 -3.49
CA ASP A 17 5.49 15.73 -3.25
C ASP A 17 5.25 17.24 -3.31
N GLY A 18 5.12 17.86 -2.13
CA GLY A 18 4.50 19.18 -2.00
C GLY A 18 3.04 19.15 -2.43
N TYR A 19 2.68 19.91 -3.47
CA TYR A 19 1.33 19.94 -4.05
C TYR A 19 1.18 19.05 -5.29
N ARG A 20 2.25 18.40 -5.75
CA ARG A 20 2.25 17.62 -6.99
C ARG A 20 2.04 16.13 -6.71
N PRO A 21 1.01 15.49 -7.29
CA PRO A 21 0.88 14.04 -7.25
C PRO A 21 2.03 13.37 -8.00
N VAL A 22 2.70 12.44 -7.34
CA VAL A 22 3.85 11.70 -7.91
C VAL A 22 3.59 10.20 -8.05
N ALA A 23 2.56 9.68 -7.39
CA ALA A 23 2.04 8.33 -7.53
C ALA A 23 0.60 8.28 -7.03
N PHE A 24 -0.13 7.23 -7.38
CA PHE A 24 -1.43 6.90 -6.81
C PHE A 24 -1.35 5.50 -6.25
N VAL A 25 -1.75 5.31 -4.99
CA VAL A 25 -1.86 3.98 -4.37
C VAL A 25 -3.31 3.52 -4.42
N ASP A 26 -3.53 2.23 -4.68
CA ASP A 26 -4.87 1.71 -4.97
C ASP A 26 -5.83 1.88 -3.80
N MET A 27 -5.34 1.65 -2.59
CA MET A 27 -6.10 1.76 -1.36
C MET A 27 -5.19 1.97 -0.15
N GLY A 28 -5.68 2.64 0.90
CA GLY A 28 -4.95 2.76 2.15
C GLY A 28 -5.47 3.84 3.09
N TRP A 29 -4.57 4.36 3.92
CA TRP A 29 -4.84 5.39 4.90
C TRP A 29 -3.76 6.48 4.82
N ALA A 30 -4.10 7.58 4.13
CA ALA A 30 -3.17 8.69 3.90
C ALA A 30 -2.58 9.27 5.19
N ASN A 31 -3.42 9.42 6.23
CA ASN A 31 -3.01 9.96 7.53
C ASN A 31 -1.94 9.12 8.23
N TYR A 32 -1.92 7.80 7.99
CA TYR A 32 -0.93 6.89 8.54
C TYR A 32 0.21 6.59 7.54
N LYS A 33 0.07 7.03 6.28
CA LYS A 33 0.92 6.65 5.15
C LYS A 33 1.08 5.12 5.04
N VAL A 34 -0.04 4.40 5.13
CA VAL A 34 -0.11 2.96 4.93
C VAL A 34 -0.95 2.70 3.68
N ALA A 35 -0.46 1.88 2.76
CA ALA A 35 -1.14 1.50 1.53
C ALA A 35 -1.22 -0.01 1.40
N VAL A 36 -2.24 -0.48 0.69
CA VAL A 36 -2.43 -1.87 0.28
C VAL A 36 -2.53 -1.89 -1.24
N GLU A 37 -1.70 -2.72 -1.87
CA GLU A 37 -1.68 -2.89 -3.32
C GLU A 37 -1.82 -4.36 -3.67
N TYR A 38 -2.76 -4.65 -4.57
CA TYR A 38 -2.93 -6.00 -5.07
C TYR A 38 -1.97 -6.24 -6.23
N ASP A 39 -1.07 -7.19 -6.04
CA ASP A 39 -0.17 -7.70 -7.06
C ASP A 39 -0.88 -8.87 -7.75
N GLY A 40 -1.89 -8.53 -8.56
CA GLY A 40 -2.52 -9.50 -9.44
C GLY A 40 -1.48 -9.99 -10.44
N ASP A 41 -1.52 -11.29 -10.79
CA ASP A 41 -0.55 -12.09 -11.55
C ASP A 41 -0.13 -11.51 -12.92
N HIS A 42 0.45 -10.31 -12.90
CA HIS A 42 0.79 -9.48 -14.02
C HIS A 42 2.27 -9.12 -13.86
N HIS A 43 3.04 -9.43 -14.92
CA HIS A 43 4.40 -8.92 -15.19
C HIS A 43 5.61 -9.78 -14.80
N ARG A 44 5.51 -11.11 -14.73
CA ARG A 44 6.74 -11.93 -14.81
C ARG A 44 7.47 -11.83 -16.16
N HIS A 45 6.82 -11.29 -17.21
CA HIS A 45 7.39 -11.28 -18.58
C HIS A 45 7.84 -9.90 -19.11
N ASP A 46 7.60 -8.77 -18.41
CA ASP A 46 8.07 -7.45 -18.86
C ASP A 46 9.02 -6.78 -17.85
N ARG A 47 10.32 -6.81 -18.17
CA ARG A 47 11.39 -6.20 -17.35
C ARG A 47 11.19 -4.69 -17.16
N ARG A 48 10.57 -3.98 -18.10
CA ARG A 48 10.32 -2.53 -17.98
C ARG A 48 9.29 -2.25 -16.89
N HIS A 49 8.24 -3.05 -16.82
CA HIS A 49 7.21 -2.93 -15.79
C HIS A 49 7.77 -3.23 -14.41
N TYR A 50 8.55 -4.31 -14.26
CA TYR A 50 9.22 -4.64 -13.01
C TYR A 50 10.11 -3.50 -12.50
N VAL A 51 10.97 -2.93 -13.38
CA VAL A 51 11.84 -1.81 -12.99
C VAL A 51 11.04 -0.57 -12.58
N LYS A 52 9.93 -0.28 -13.29
CA LYS A 52 9.05 0.85 -12.97
C LYS A 52 8.38 0.65 -11.61
N ASP A 53 7.86 -0.53 -11.32
CA ASP A 53 7.23 -0.88 -10.05
C ASP A 53 8.23 -0.77 -8.88
N GLN A 54 9.43 -1.34 -9.03
CA GLN A 54 10.50 -1.23 -8.03
C GLN A 54 10.91 0.23 -7.75
N ARG A 55 10.99 1.07 -8.79
CA ARG A 55 11.26 2.52 -8.62
C ARG A 55 10.12 3.21 -7.87
N ARG A 56 8.87 2.86 -8.18
CA ARG A 56 7.67 3.40 -7.52
C ARG A 56 7.66 3.01 -6.03
N LEU A 57 7.89 1.74 -5.70
CA LEU A 57 7.95 1.26 -4.32
C LEU A 57 9.05 1.96 -3.52
N ARG A 58 10.27 2.11 -4.08
CA ARG A 58 11.35 2.86 -3.43
C ARG A 58 10.99 4.33 -3.19
N LYS A 59 10.29 4.97 -4.14
CA LYS A 59 9.83 6.36 -3.98
C LYS A 59 8.79 6.48 -2.86
N LEU A 60 7.81 5.58 -2.83
CA LEU A 60 6.80 5.53 -1.77
C LEU A 60 7.47 5.36 -0.40
N ALA A 61 8.40 4.42 -0.28
CA ALA A 61 9.15 4.20 0.96
C ALA A 61 9.95 5.45 1.40
N ALA A 62 10.64 6.12 0.47
CA ALA A 62 11.36 7.36 0.76
C ALA A 62 10.45 8.50 1.23
N MET A 63 9.19 8.51 0.79
CA MET A 63 8.17 9.46 1.25
C MET A 63 7.48 9.03 2.56
N GLY A 64 7.98 7.94 3.15
CA GLY A 64 7.51 7.38 4.40
C GLY A 64 6.21 6.60 4.25
N TRP A 65 5.93 5.98 3.11
CA TRP A 65 4.81 5.04 3.00
C TRP A 65 5.22 3.62 3.36
N ILE A 66 4.36 2.90 4.07
CA ILE A 66 4.41 1.44 4.18
C ILE A 66 3.42 0.88 3.16
N VAL A 67 3.91 0.16 2.15
CA VAL A 67 3.08 -0.48 1.14
C VAL A 67 3.01 -1.98 1.43
N VAL A 68 1.82 -2.47 1.78
CA VAL A 68 1.53 -3.89 1.95
C VAL A 68 1.09 -4.44 0.60
N ARG A 69 1.97 -5.21 -0.05
CA ARG A 69 1.63 -5.95 -1.27
C ARG A 69 0.79 -7.16 -0.91
N VAL A 70 -0.23 -7.46 -1.72
CA VAL A 70 -1.14 -8.59 -1.54
C VAL A 70 -1.17 -9.39 -2.83
N ILE A 71 -0.80 -10.66 -2.79
CA ILE A 71 -0.91 -11.59 -3.92
C ILE A 71 -2.15 -12.49 -3.77
N ALA A 72 -2.52 -13.21 -4.84
CA ALA A 72 -3.67 -14.10 -4.83
C ALA A 72 -3.55 -15.24 -3.79
N GLU A 73 -2.31 -15.62 -3.46
CA GLU A 73 -1.97 -16.68 -2.53
C GLU A 73 -1.97 -16.22 -1.06
N ASP A 74 -2.06 -14.92 -0.79
CA ASP A 74 -2.13 -14.40 0.58
C ASP A 74 -3.51 -14.69 1.20
N SER A 75 -3.52 -15.22 2.43
CA SER A 75 -4.78 -15.37 3.19
C SER A 75 -5.29 -14.03 3.69
N ARG A 76 -6.61 -13.90 3.83
CA ARG A 76 -7.26 -12.69 4.35
C ARG A 76 -6.71 -12.33 5.73
N GLU A 77 -6.46 -13.31 6.59
CA GLU A 77 -5.93 -13.13 7.94
C GLU A 77 -4.52 -12.57 7.93
N ASP A 78 -3.65 -13.05 7.03
CA ASP A 78 -2.28 -12.54 6.91
C ASP A 78 -2.28 -11.08 6.43
N VAL A 79 -3.07 -10.77 5.41
CA VAL A 79 -3.23 -9.40 4.91
C VAL A 79 -3.68 -8.46 6.04
N ILE A 80 -4.71 -8.83 6.79
CA ILE A 80 -5.21 -8.05 7.92
C ILE A 80 -4.11 -7.86 8.97
N ARG A 81 -3.37 -8.91 9.32
CA ARG A 81 -2.29 -8.87 10.31
C ARG A 81 -1.18 -7.90 9.89
N ARG A 82 -0.72 -7.96 8.63
CA ARG A 82 0.31 -7.06 8.09
C ARG A 82 -0.15 -5.61 8.08
N VAL A 83 -1.38 -5.37 7.63
CA VAL A 83 -1.99 -4.03 7.60
C VAL A 83 -2.15 -3.46 9.00
N ARG A 84 -2.68 -4.25 9.94
CA ARG A 84 -2.82 -3.85 11.35
C ARG A 84 -1.47 -3.49 11.95
N GLY A 85 -0.46 -4.32 11.74
CA GLY A 85 0.91 -4.04 12.21
C GLY A 85 1.46 -2.72 11.65
N ALA A 86 1.27 -2.47 10.35
CA ALA A 86 1.69 -1.22 9.71
C ALA A 86 0.96 0.00 10.28
N LEU A 87 -0.35 -0.09 10.51
CA LEU A 87 -1.15 1.00 11.08
C LEU A 87 -0.75 1.29 12.54
N LEU A 88 -0.57 0.27 13.36
CA LEU A 88 -0.11 0.41 14.75
C LEU A 88 1.28 1.05 14.82
N ALA A 89 2.21 0.63 13.95
CA ALA A 89 3.55 1.22 13.85
C ALA A 89 3.51 2.70 13.42
N ARG A 90 2.38 3.17 12.86
CA ARG A 90 2.14 4.55 12.45
C ARG A 90 1.20 5.30 13.38
N GLY A 91 0.94 4.76 14.57
CA GLY A 91 0.24 5.46 15.64
C GLY A 91 -1.29 5.36 15.57
N TRP A 92 -1.85 4.52 14.69
CA TRP A 92 -3.26 4.18 14.81
C TRP A 92 -3.51 3.46 16.14
N ARG A 93 -4.59 3.84 16.83
CA ARG A 93 -5.06 3.21 18.06
C ARG A 93 -6.51 2.75 17.82
N PRO A 94 -6.79 1.43 17.87
CA PRO A 94 -8.13 0.88 17.67
C PRO A 94 -9.08 1.21 18.81
#